data_AF-A0A183BAB6-F1
#
_entry.id   AF-A0A183BAB6-F1
#
_cell.length_a   1.000
_cell.length_b   1.000
_cell.length_c   1.000
_cell.angle_alpha   90.00
_cell.angle_beta   90.00
_cell.angle_gamma   90.00
#
_symmetry.space_group_name_H-M   'P 1'
#
loop_
_entity.id
_entity.type
_entity.pdbx_description
1 polymer ?
#
loop_
_entity_poly.entity_id
_entity_poly.type
_entity_poly.pdbx_seq_one_letter_code
_entity_poly.pdbx_strand_id
1 'polypeptide(L)'
;MNFLTQKVRTITLLSRIPQSIIYEHRHIPEKTPEHHNNPVVEKLLKEDLCGYPPYQARKIRPGFQDAIMIRDYKRRQIAAHFSDLRIRLNALRKNTILPNEIRDLASLQIASLPRDSHWTRILSRCVVTSRRRGCKTRWKVSRIIWRKYADYNHMSGVLWAAWSSTCRSTRRHMCWPPAKGISVNDYIFKYHNNLAD
;
A
#
# COMPACT_ATOMS: atom_id res chain seq x y z
N MET A 1 75.39 21.20 -22.21
CA MET A 1 74.39 20.27 -22.77
C MET A 1 73.46 19.90 -21.63
N ASN A 2 72.16 20.24 -21.56
CA ASN A 2 71.15 20.45 -22.59
C ASN A 2 70.18 21.57 -22.19
N PHE A 3 69.91 22.43 -23.15
CA PHE A 3 68.70 23.26 -23.22
C PHE A 3 67.49 22.37 -23.56
N LEU A 4 66.29 22.89 -23.30
CA LEU A 4 64.97 22.44 -23.77
C LEU A 4 64.23 21.47 -22.82
N THR A 5 63.26 21.99 -22.06
CA THR A 5 61.82 21.66 -22.18
C THR A 5 61.02 22.19 -20.99
N GLN A 6 60.81 23.51 -20.92
CA GLN A 6 59.68 24.06 -20.15
C GLN A 6 59.04 25.22 -20.94
N LYS A 7 58.34 24.87 -22.01
CA LYS A 7 57.34 25.74 -22.64
C LYS A 7 56.02 24.99 -22.64
N VAL A 8 55.31 25.05 -21.51
CA VAL A 8 53.86 24.82 -21.52
C VAL A 8 53.20 26.18 -21.43
N ARG A 9 52.41 26.46 -22.47
CA ARG A 9 51.72 27.72 -22.75
C ARG A 9 50.76 28.06 -21.61
N THR A 10 50.98 29.17 -20.92
CA THR A 10 50.04 29.80 -20.00
C THR A 10 48.94 30.51 -20.79
N ILE A 11 48.03 29.75 -21.37
CA ILE A 11 46.81 30.31 -21.98
C ILE A 11 45.76 30.40 -20.88
N THR A 12 45.59 31.63 -20.37
CA THR A 12 44.36 32.20 -19.81
C THR A 12 43.52 31.29 -18.90
N LEU A 13 44.01 31.01 -17.70
CA LEU A 13 43.10 30.73 -16.59
C LEU A 13 42.57 32.08 -16.11
N LEU A 14 41.24 32.27 -16.11
CA LEU A 14 40.59 33.41 -15.43
C LEU A 14 41.21 33.53 -14.02
N SER A 15 41.51 34.76 -13.58
CA SER A 15 42.05 35.00 -12.25
C SER A 15 41.19 34.26 -11.22
N ARG A 16 41.80 33.32 -10.49
CA ARG A 16 41.11 32.59 -9.43
C ARG A 16 40.54 33.63 -8.47
N ILE A 17 39.22 33.66 -8.32
CA ILE A 17 38.55 34.52 -7.35
C ILE A 17 39.24 34.26 -6.01
N PRO A 18 39.80 35.31 -5.36
CA PRO A 18 40.51 35.12 -4.11
C PRO A 18 39.54 34.53 -3.09
N GLN A 19 39.98 33.50 -2.35
CA GLN A 19 39.17 32.82 -1.35
C GLN A 19 38.57 33.76 -0.30
N SER A 20 39.18 34.93 -0.09
CA SER A 20 38.67 35.99 0.77
C SER A 20 37.33 36.60 0.33
N ILE A 21 36.96 36.50 -0.94
CA ILE A 21 35.67 36.98 -1.48
C ILE A 21 34.57 35.90 -1.34
N ILE A 22 34.95 34.63 -1.22
CA ILE A 22 34.00 33.52 -1.11
C ILE A 22 33.43 33.54 0.31
N TYR A 23 32.19 34.03 0.46
CA TYR A 23 31.46 33.86 1.71
C TYR A 23 31.27 32.36 1.96
N GLU A 24 31.94 31.82 2.97
CA GLU A 24 31.73 30.46 3.40
C GLU A 24 30.30 30.32 3.92
N HIS A 25 29.41 29.74 3.10
CA HIS A 25 28.14 29.24 3.61
C HIS A 25 28.47 28.16 4.64
N ARG A 26 28.43 28.54 5.92
CA ARG A 26 28.46 27.60 7.03
C ARG A 26 27.18 26.79 6.96
N HIS A 27 27.25 25.63 6.31
CA HIS A 27 26.19 24.64 6.37
C HIS A 27 26.17 24.07 7.79
N ILE A 28 25.42 24.73 8.67
CA ILE A 28 25.07 24.16 9.97
C ILE A 28 24.14 22.98 9.65
N PRO A 29 24.53 21.72 9.95
CA PRO A 29 23.60 20.63 9.74
C PRO A 29 22.40 20.86 10.64
N GLU A 30 21.23 21.12 10.04
CA GLU A 30 20.01 21.22 10.81
C GLU A 30 19.83 19.91 11.60
N LYS A 31 19.64 20.02 12.92
CA LYS A 31 19.39 18.85 13.78
C LYS A 31 18.27 18.04 13.14
N THR A 32 18.51 16.75 12.88
CA THR A 32 17.46 15.87 12.38
C THR A 32 16.27 15.97 13.33
N PRO A 33 15.08 16.35 12.83
CA PRO A 33 13.95 16.59 13.71
C PRO A 33 13.58 15.30 14.45
N GLU A 34 13.17 15.44 15.71
CA GLU A 34 12.97 14.29 16.60
C GLU A 34 11.87 13.37 16.05
N HIS A 35 12.28 12.26 15.43
CA HIS A 35 11.47 11.45 14.53
C HIS A 35 10.35 10.64 15.23
N HIS A 36 10.24 10.64 16.57
CA HIS A 36 9.23 9.85 17.29
C HIS A 36 8.78 10.35 18.66
N ASN A 37 9.45 11.33 19.27
CA ASN A 37 9.19 11.82 20.62
C ASN A 37 8.76 13.30 20.63
N ASN A 38 8.02 13.75 19.61
CA ASN A 38 7.43 15.09 19.67
C ASN A 38 6.19 15.03 20.59
N PRO A 39 6.19 15.70 21.75
CA PRO A 39 5.07 15.65 22.70
C PRO A 39 3.77 16.18 22.08
N VAL A 40 3.86 17.06 21.08
CA VAL A 40 2.69 17.56 20.33
C VAL A 40 2.08 16.45 19.48
N VAL A 41 2.92 15.68 18.77
CA VAL A 41 2.46 14.54 17.98
C VAL A 41 1.91 13.45 18.90
N GLU A 42 2.54 13.21 20.04
CA GLU A 42 2.06 12.23 21.02
C GLU A 42 0.70 12.64 21.62
N LYS A 43 0.51 13.93 21.94
CA LYS A 43 -0.77 14.48 22.41
C LYS A 43 -1.88 14.30 21.37
N LEU A 44 -1.64 14.68 20.11
CA LEU A 44 -2.58 14.48 19.00
C LEU A 44 -2.95 12.99 18.80
N LEU A 45 -1.96 12.10 18.92
CA LEU A 45 -2.18 10.65 18.81
C LEU A 45 -2.98 10.07 19.99
N LYS A 46 -2.83 10.67 21.17
CA LYS A 46 -3.44 10.21 22.43
C LYS A 46 -4.86 10.72 22.61
N GLU A 47 -5.11 11.98 22.30
CA GLU A 47 -6.38 12.69 22.54
C GLU A 47 -7.32 12.56 21.34
N ASP A 48 -6.89 12.95 20.14
CA ASP A 48 -7.80 13.17 19.01
C ASP A 48 -7.97 11.93 18.11
N LEU A 49 -6.90 11.16 17.88
CA LEU A 49 -6.89 10.16 16.80
C LEU A 49 -6.94 8.71 17.27
N CYS A 50 -6.81 8.41 18.56
CA CYS A 50 -6.86 7.01 19.00
C CYS A 50 -7.09 6.66 20.49
N GLY A 51 -7.15 7.58 21.46
CA GLY A 51 -7.32 7.19 22.87
C GLY A 51 -6.29 6.15 23.34
N TYR A 52 -5.01 6.35 23.00
CA TYR A 52 -3.92 5.41 23.27
C TYR A 52 -3.26 5.75 24.62
N PRO A 53 -3.51 5.03 25.73
CA PRO A 53 -2.65 5.19 26.90
C PRO A 53 -1.26 4.61 26.58
N PRO A 54 -0.18 5.12 27.20
CA PRO A 54 1.12 4.47 27.08
C PRO A 54 0.99 3.03 27.58
N TYR A 55 1.58 2.12 26.81
CA TYR A 55 1.78 0.68 27.06
C TYR A 55 1.15 0.09 28.34
N GLN A 56 -0.18 0.01 28.40
CA GLN A 56 -0.88 -0.83 29.37
C GLN A 56 -1.82 -1.75 28.59
N ALA A 57 -1.70 -3.04 28.86
CA ALA A 57 -2.42 -4.13 28.21
C ALA A 57 -3.93 -3.90 28.26
N ARG A 58 -4.49 -3.25 27.24
CA ARG A 58 -5.94 -3.11 27.09
C ARG A 58 -6.49 -4.35 26.42
N LYS A 59 -7.47 -4.97 27.09
CA LYS A 59 -8.36 -6.01 26.54
C LYS A 59 -8.78 -5.61 25.12
N ILE A 60 -8.64 -6.55 24.19
CA ILE A 60 -8.98 -6.41 22.77
C ILE A 60 -10.44 -5.91 22.69
N ARG A 61 -10.70 -4.78 22.03
CA ARG A 61 -12.09 -4.28 21.85
C ARG A 61 -12.93 -5.42 21.22
N PRO A 62 -14.20 -5.63 21.60
CA PRO A 62 -15.06 -6.57 20.93
C PRO A 62 -15.24 -6.09 19.47
N GLY A 63 -14.64 -6.81 18.52
CA GLY A 63 -14.70 -6.47 17.09
C GLY A 63 -13.37 -6.58 16.34
N PHE A 64 -12.22 -6.59 17.02
CA PHE A 64 -10.93 -6.90 16.38
C PHE A 64 -10.51 -8.33 16.69
N GLN A 65 -10.09 -9.08 15.66
CA GLN A 65 -9.64 -10.46 15.84
C GLN A 65 -8.28 -10.54 16.56
N ASP A 66 -7.31 -9.70 16.16
CA ASP A 66 -5.93 -9.74 16.68
C ASP A 66 -5.41 -8.36 17.10
N ALA A 67 -4.44 -8.34 18.01
CA ALA A 67 -3.63 -7.14 18.33
C ALA A 67 -2.91 -6.53 17.11
N ILE A 68 -2.59 -7.36 16.10
CA ILE A 68 -1.97 -6.90 14.86
C ILE A 68 -2.98 -6.10 14.02
N MET A 69 -4.25 -6.52 14.01
CA MET A 69 -5.33 -5.81 13.33
C MET A 69 -5.58 -4.45 13.98
N ILE A 70 -5.53 -4.38 15.31
CA ILE A 70 -5.60 -3.13 16.06
C ILE A 70 -4.46 -2.20 15.61
N ARG A 71 -3.22 -2.68 15.52
CA ARG A 71 -2.09 -1.87 15.05
C ARG A 71 -2.29 -1.34 13.64
N ASP A 72 -2.80 -2.16 12.72
CA ASP A 72 -3.08 -1.73 11.34
C ASP A 72 -4.20 -0.67 11.29
N TYR A 73 -5.26 -0.86 12.08
CA TYR A 73 -6.36 0.10 12.21
C TYR A 73 -5.84 1.48 12.67
N LYS A 74 -5.00 1.50 13.70
CA LYS A 74 -4.38 2.75 14.20
C LYS A 74 -3.56 3.45 13.13
N ARG A 75 -2.74 2.71 12.38
CA ARG A 75 -1.96 3.28 11.26
C ARG A 75 -2.85 3.91 10.21
N ARG A 76 -3.99 3.31 9.87
CA ARG A 76 -4.93 3.87 8.90
C ARG A 76 -5.51 5.19 9.37
N GLN A 77 -5.84 5.32 10.66
CA GLN A 77 -6.35 6.59 11.21
C GLN A 77 -5.27 7.68 11.17
N ILE A 78 -4.06 7.37 11.59
CA ILE A 78 -2.93 8.32 11.54
C ILE A 78 -2.64 8.72 10.10
N ALA A 79 -2.59 7.77 9.18
CA ALA A 79 -2.32 8.04 7.77
C ALA A 79 -3.43 8.85 7.10
N ALA A 80 -4.70 8.65 7.48
CA ALA A 80 -5.82 9.45 6.99
C ALA A 80 -5.74 10.89 7.50
N HIS A 81 -5.36 11.11 8.75
CA HIS A 81 -5.20 12.46 9.30
C HIS A 81 -4.06 13.24 8.63
N PHE A 82 -2.91 12.58 8.43
CA PHE A 82 -1.71 13.22 7.87
C PHE A 82 -1.62 13.14 6.33
N SER A 83 -2.64 12.62 5.63
CA SER A 83 -2.58 12.42 4.18
C SER A 83 -2.31 13.73 3.43
N ASP A 84 -3.06 14.77 3.78
CA ASP A 84 -3.08 16.02 3.04
C ASP A 84 -1.78 16.79 3.23
N LEU A 85 -1.29 16.83 4.47
CA LEU A 85 0.00 17.42 4.81
C LEU A 85 1.13 16.70 4.08
N ARG A 86 1.14 15.35 4.07
CA ARG A 86 2.15 14.58 3.35
C ARG A 86 2.09 14.79 1.83
N ILE A 87 0.91 14.97 1.26
CA ILE A 87 0.76 15.27 -0.17
C ILE A 87 1.38 16.64 -0.48
N ARG A 88 1.05 17.67 0.31
CA ARG A 88 1.60 19.03 0.15
C ARG A 88 3.12 19.06 0.28
N LEU A 89 3.67 18.44 1.32
CA LEU A 89 5.13 18.40 1.51
C LEU A 89 5.84 17.59 0.42
N ASN A 90 5.23 16.49 -0.05
CA ASN A 90 5.83 15.73 -1.15
C ASN A 90 5.80 16.49 -2.47
N ALA A 91 4.79 17.34 -2.70
CA ALA A 91 4.78 18.23 -3.85
C ALA A 91 5.97 19.19 -3.77
N LEU A 92 6.14 19.91 -2.64
CA LEU A 92 7.27 20.82 -2.42
C LEU A 92 8.63 20.13 -2.62
N ARG A 93 8.81 18.97 -2.00
CA ARG A 93 10.07 18.20 -2.07
C ARG A 93 10.42 17.76 -3.51
N LYS A 94 9.42 17.37 -4.31
CA LYS A 94 9.63 16.84 -5.67
C LYS A 94 9.65 17.92 -6.75
N ASN A 95 9.42 19.18 -6.40
CA ASN A 95 9.44 20.28 -7.37
C ASN A 95 10.87 20.53 -7.88
N THR A 96 11.00 20.87 -9.17
CA THR A 96 12.26 21.27 -9.80
C THR A 96 12.43 22.79 -9.88
N ILE A 97 11.35 23.54 -9.73
CA ILE A 97 11.32 25.02 -9.85
C ILE A 97 11.79 25.70 -8.56
N LEU A 98 11.55 25.07 -7.41
CA LEU A 98 11.84 25.66 -6.10
C LEU A 98 13.35 25.60 -5.76
N PRO A 99 13.86 26.59 -5.01
CA PRO A 99 15.21 26.54 -4.44
C PRO A 99 15.46 25.28 -3.61
N ASN A 100 16.71 24.82 -3.57
CA ASN A 100 17.12 23.62 -2.84
C ASN A 100 16.75 23.69 -1.36
N GLU A 101 16.97 24.83 -0.73
CA GLU A 101 16.70 25.07 0.70
C GLU A 101 15.25 24.73 1.08
N ILE A 102 14.27 25.14 0.27
CA ILE A 102 12.86 24.84 0.53
C ILE A 102 12.57 23.33 0.40
N ARG A 103 13.25 22.66 -0.53
CA ARG A 103 13.10 21.21 -0.74
C ARG A 103 13.73 20.40 0.41
N ASP A 104 14.84 20.90 0.95
CA ASP A 104 15.52 20.32 2.10
C ASP A 104 14.67 20.50 3.37
N LEU A 105 14.14 21.70 3.61
CA LEU A 105 13.18 21.97 4.68
C LEU A 105 11.93 21.07 4.58
N ALA A 106 11.34 20.93 3.39
CA ALA A 106 10.21 20.03 3.18
C ALA A 106 10.58 18.56 3.47
N SER A 107 11.80 18.14 3.16
CA SER A 107 12.30 16.80 3.45
C SER A 107 12.44 16.56 4.95
N LEU A 108 12.96 17.55 5.69
CA LEU A 108 13.06 17.53 7.15
C LEU A 108 11.67 17.51 7.80
N GLN A 109 10.73 18.32 7.32
CA GLN A 109 9.35 18.30 7.80
C GLN A 109 8.65 16.96 7.52
N ILE A 110 8.91 16.29 6.40
CA ILE A 110 8.37 14.94 6.15
C ILE A 110 8.97 13.93 7.13
N ALA A 111 10.25 14.07 7.48
CA ALA A 111 10.96 13.21 8.41
C ALA A 111 10.52 13.42 9.87
N SER A 112 10.03 14.61 10.22
CA SER A 112 9.51 14.90 11.58
C SER A 112 8.14 14.29 11.85
N LEU A 113 7.37 13.95 10.81
CA LEU A 113 6.05 13.35 10.94
C LEU A 113 6.11 11.95 11.56
N PRO A 114 5.05 11.50 12.26
CA PRO A 114 5.02 10.16 12.82
C PRO A 114 5.17 9.12 11.71
N ARG A 115 6.10 8.17 11.85
CA ARG A 115 6.34 7.09 10.86
C ARG A 115 5.09 6.33 10.44
N ASP A 116 4.15 6.12 11.36
CA ASP A 116 2.91 5.40 11.09
C ASP A 116 1.92 6.18 10.19
N SER A 117 2.18 7.48 9.92
CA SER A 117 1.49 8.25 8.88
C SER A 117 1.83 7.81 7.45
N HIS A 118 2.91 7.06 7.26
CA HIS A 118 3.36 6.68 5.92
C HIS A 118 2.45 5.60 5.31
N TRP A 119 1.84 5.90 4.17
CA TRP A 119 0.87 5.03 3.48
C TRP A 119 1.41 3.62 3.16
N THR A 120 2.71 3.48 2.83
CA THR A 120 3.31 2.16 2.53
C THR A 120 3.30 1.16 3.69
N ARG A 121 3.08 1.63 4.93
CA ARG A 121 3.02 0.75 6.11
C ARG A 121 1.66 0.11 6.31
N ILE A 122 0.63 0.61 5.63
CA ILE A 122 -0.71 0.05 5.67
C ILE A 122 -0.73 -1.25 4.88
N LEU A 123 -1.28 -2.31 5.48
CA LEU A 123 -1.41 -3.61 4.82
C LEU A 123 -2.88 -3.98 4.66
N SER A 124 -3.24 -4.53 3.50
CA SER A 124 -4.56 -5.12 3.30
C SER A 124 -4.69 -6.41 4.11
N ARG A 125 -5.50 -6.39 5.16
CA ARG A 125 -5.80 -7.55 6.00
C ARG A 125 -7.23 -8.05 5.75
N CYS A 126 -7.45 -9.33 6.05
CA CYS A 126 -8.79 -9.88 6.14
C CYS A 126 -9.55 -9.17 7.27
N VAL A 127 -10.76 -8.69 6.99
CA VAL A 127 -11.61 -8.05 8.01
C VAL A 127 -12.06 -9.05 9.07
N VAL A 128 -12.30 -10.30 8.68
CA VAL A 128 -12.81 -11.35 9.60
C VAL A 128 -11.69 -11.98 10.43
N THR A 129 -10.61 -12.42 9.77
CA THR A 129 -9.58 -13.26 10.40
C THR A 129 -8.22 -12.60 10.55
N SER A 130 -8.10 -11.28 10.29
CA SER A 130 -6.84 -10.50 10.35
C SER A 130 -5.64 -11.03 9.54
N ARG A 131 -5.84 -12.08 8.72
CA ARG A 131 -4.83 -12.71 7.86
C ARG A 131 -4.16 -11.67 6.96
N ARG A 132 -2.83 -11.68 6.92
CA ARG A 132 -2.01 -10.72 6.15
C ARG A 132 -1.98 -11.02 4.66
N ARG A 133 -1.89 -12.29 4.26
CA ARG A 133 -1.63 -12.70 2.86
C ARG A 133 -2.85 -13.35 2.22
N GLY A 134 -2.91 -13.26 0.90
CA GLY A 134 -3.98 -13.87 0.09
C GLY A 134 -5.34 -13.28 0.41
N CYS A 135 -5.41 -11.96 0.62
CA CYS A 135 -6.65 -11.21 0.76
C CYS A 135 -7.08 -10.70 -0.61
N LYS A 136 -8.36 -10.84 -0.94
CA LYS A 136 -8.93 -10.28 -2.17
C LYS A 136 -9.34 -8.84 -1.91
N THR A 137 -8.70 -7.87 -2.58
CA THR A 137 -8.86 -6.43 -2.31
C THR A 137 -10.30 -5.94 -2.45
N ARG A 138 -11.03 -6.42 -3.46
CA ARG A 138 -12.44 -6.05 -3.72
C ARG A 138 -13.34 -6.30 -2.51
N TRP A 139 -13.21 -7.47 -1.87
CA TRP A 139 -14.07 -7.88 -0.75
C TRP A 139 -13.39 -7.74 0.62
N LYS A 140 -12.09 -7.39 0.67
CA LYS A 140 -11.28 -7.26 1.89
C LYS A 140 -11.27 -8.50 2.79
N VAL A 141 -11.47 -9.69 2.21
CA VAL A 141 -11.46 -10.98 2.92
C VAL A 141 -10.33 -11.88 2.43
N SER A 142 -9.86 -12.78 3.31
CA SER A 142 -8.87 -13.79 2.96
C SER A 142 -9.44 -14.81 1.98
N ARG A 143 -8.57 -15.48 1.21
CA ARG A 143 -8.98 -16.55 0.27
C ARG A 143 -9.76 -17.69 0.93
N ILE A 144 -9.53 -17.97 2.22
CA ILE A 144 -10.18 -19.07 2.95
C ILE A 144 -11.64 -18.67 3.25
N ILE A 145 -11.82 -17.47 3.81
CA ILE A 145 -13.14 -16.90 4.08
C ILE A 145 -13.90 -16.62 2.79
N TRP A 146 -13.21 -16.13 1.76
CA TRP A 146 -13.81 -15.88 0.45
C TRP A 146 -14.35 -17.18 -0.17
N ARG A 147 -13.58 -18.28 -0.14
CA ARG A 147 -14.05 -19.59 -0.60
C ARG A 147 -15.25 -20.07 0.21
N LYS A 148 -15.18 -19.99 1.55
CA LYS A 148 -16.31 -20.35 2.42
C LYS A 148 -17.57 -19.57 2.02
N TYR A 149 -17.50 -18.25 1.83
CA TYR A 149 -18.66 -17.47 1.42
C TYR A 149 -19.14 -17.79 0.00
N ALA A 150 -18.25 -18.18 -0.91
CA ALA A 150 -18.61 -18.57 -2.27
C ALA A 150 -19.31 -19.92 -2.29
N ASP A 151 -18.73 -20.92 -1.62
CA ASP A 151 -19.21 -22.31 -1.62
C ASP A 151 -20.59 -22.44 -0.96
N TYR A 152 -20.86 -21.64 0.08
CA TYR A 152 -22.18 -21.58 0.75
C TYR A 152 -23.13 -20.52 0.17
N ASN A 153 -22.85 -19.99 -1.03
CA ASN A 153 -23.70 -19.01 -1.73
C ASN A 153 -24.03 -17.73 -0.93
N HIS A 154 -23.15 -17.29 -0.02
CA HIS A 154 -23.30 -16.03 0.70
C HIS A 154 -22.88 -14.80 -0.13
N MET A 155 -22.29 -15.00 -1.31
CA MET A 155 -21.92 -13.93 -2.24
C MET A 155 -22.77 -14.00 -3.51
N SER A 156 -23.46 -12.91 -3.82
CA SER A 156 -24.26 -12.78 -5.04
C SER A 156 -23.39 -12.83 -6.30
N GLY A 157 -23.75 -13.69 -7.26
CA GLY A 157 -23.10 -13.77 -8.57
C GLY A 157 -21.71 -14.41 -8.58
N VAL A 158 -21.26 -14.98 -7.45
CA VAL A 158 -20.03 -15.77 -7.42
C VAL A 158 -20.39 -17.22 -7.69
N LEU A 159 -19.98 -17.72 -8.84
CA LEU A 159 -20.14 -19.11 -9.24
C LEU A 159 -18.77 -19.73 -9.47
N TRP A 160 -18.71 -21.07 -9.49
CA TRP A 160 -17.52 -21.77 -9.94
C TRP A 160 -17.27 -21.45 -11.42
N ALA A 161 -16.04 -21.05 -11.73
CA ALA A 161 -15.66 -20.80 -13.11
C ALA A 161 -15.58 -22.13 -13.86
N ALA A 162 -16.50 -22.33 -14.80
CA ALA A 162 -16.48 -23.44 -15.74
C ALA A 162 -16.03 -22.90 -17.09
N TRP A 163 -14.87 -23.35 -17.56
CA TRP A 163 -14.36 -23.02 -18.89
C TRP A 163 -14.39 -24.29 -19.73
N SER A 164 -15.33 -24.37 -20.66
CA SER A 164 -15.33 -25.40 -21.70
C SER A 164 -15.55 -24.73 -23.05
N SER A 165 -14.72 -25.04 -24.04
CA SER A 165 -15.07 -24.80 -25.46
C SER A 165 -16.18 -25.75 -25.94
N THR A 166 -16.50 -26.78 -25.16
CA THR A 166 -17.56 -27.75 -25.44
C THR A 166 -18.21 -28.16 -24.11
N CYS A 167 -19.39 -27.64 -23.79
CA CYS A 167 -20.15 -28.06 -22.61
C CYS A 167 -20.64 -29.51 -22.78
N ARG A 168 -19.79 -30.52 -22.54
CA ARG A 168 -20.30 -31.82 -22.11
C ARG A 168 -20.60 -31.66 -20.62
N SER A 169 -21.89 -31.63 -20.30
CA SER A 169 -22.38 -31.67 -18.93
C SER A 169 -21.60 -32.75 -18.14
N THR A 170 -21.28 -32.48 -16.88
CA THR A 170 -20.59 -33.43 -15.98
C THR A 170 -21.32 -34.77 -15.85
N ARG A 171 -22.61 -34.82 -16.24
CA ARG A 171 -23.32 -36.07 -16.51
C ARG A 171 -22.95 -36.61 -17.89
N ARG A 172 -22.11 -37.66 -17.91
CA ARG A 172 -21.71 -38.39 -19.13
C ARG A 172 -22.90 -38.83 -20.02
N HIS A 173 -24.11 -38.89 -19.47
CA HIS A 173 -25.32 -39.32 -20.17
C HIS A 173 -26.08 -38.21 -20.93
N MET A 174 -25.66 -36.94 -20.83
CA MET A 174 -26.31 -35.81 -21.51
C MET A 174 -25.32 -34.97 -22.31
N CYS A 175 -25.40 -35.08 -23.64
CA CYS A 175 -24.74 -34.18 -24.59
C CYS A 175 -25.73 -33.06 -24.97
N TRP A 176 -25.35 -31.79 -24.81
CA TRP A 176 -26.12 -30.65 -25.32
C TRP A 176 -25.38 -30.02 -26.51
N PRO A 177 -26.06 -29.73 -27.64
CA PRO A 177 -27.49 -29.92 -27.93
C PRO A 177 -27.89 -31.42 -28.01
N PRO A 178 -29.18 -31.76 -27.81
CA PRO A 178 -29.67 -33.14 -27.90
C PRO A 178 -29.36 -33.73 -29.27
N ALA A 179 -29.10 -35.05 -29.32
CA ALA A 179 -28.84 -35.73 -30.58
C ALA A 179 -30.03 -35.55 -31.54
N LYS A 180 -29.74 -35.36 -32.84
CA LYS A 180 -30.77 -35.21 -33.87
C LYS A 180 -31.69 -36.43 -33.86
N GLY A 181 -33.00 -36.21 -33.82
CA GLY A 181 -34.03 -37.27 -33.81
C GLY A 181 -34.69 -37.56 -32.46
N ILE A 182 -34.30 -36.87 -31.38
CA ILE A 182 -34.93 -37.00 -30.05
C ILE A 182 -35.84 -35.80 -29.81
N SER A 183 -37.07 -36.03 -29.34
CA SER A 183 -37.97 -34.94 -28.95
C SER A 183 -37.43 -34.23 -27.70
N VAL A 184 -37.63 -32.91 -27.62
CA VAL A 184 -37.17 -32.12 -26.46
C VAL A 184 -37.77 -32.64 -25.15
N ASN A 185 -39.02 -33.12 -25.19
CA ASN A 185 -39.72 -33.69 -24.04
C ASN A 185 -39.10 -35.01 -23.56
N ASP A 186 -38.75 -35.93 -24.47
CA ASP A 186 -38.09 -37.19 -24.10
C ASP A 186 -36.71 -36.96 -23.49
N TYR A 187 -36.01 -35.95 -24.01
CA TYR A 187 -34.71 -35.54 -23.49
C TYR A 187 -34.82 -34.96 -22.06
N ILE A 188 -35.82 -34.11 -21.82
CA ILE A 188 -36.11 -33.56 -20.48
C ILE A 188 -36.55 -34.66 -19.50
N PHE A 189 -37.38 -35.60 -19.95
CA PHE A 189 -37.83 -36.72 -19.11
C PHE A 189 -36.66 -37.60 -18.64
N LYS A 190 -35.73 -37.91 -19.56
CA LYS A 190 -34.49 -38.63 -19.24
C LYS A 190 -33.59 -37.86 -18.26
N TYR A 191 -33.63 -36.52 -18.27
CA TYR A 191 -32.87 -35.66 -17.36
C TYR A 191 -33.38 -35.78 -15.92
N HIS A 192 -34.70 -35.71 -15.74
CA HIS A 192 -35.31 -35.80 -14.42
C HIS A 192 -35.19 -37.20 -13.80
N ASN A 193 -35.25 -38.26 -14.60
CA ASN A 193 -35.11 -39.63 -14.10
C ASN A 193 -33.69 -39.97 -13.62
N ASN A 194 -32.65 -39.33 -14.17
CA ASN A 194 -31.25 -39.58 -13.82
C ASN A 194 -30.65 -38.47 -12.94
N LEU A 195 -31.50 -37.70 -12.24
CA LEU A 195 -31.07 -36.55 -11.43
C LEU A 195 -30.44 -36.96 -10.08
N ALA A 196 -30.61 -38.21 -9.67
CA ALA A 196 -30.31 -38.72 -8.32
C ALA A 196 -28.95 -39.43 -8.15
N ASP A 197 -28.12 -39.52 -9.20
CA ASP A 197 -26.70 -39.91 -9.12
C ASP A 197 -25.78 -38.72 -9.43
#